data_AF-A0A958SV09-F1
#
_entry.id   AF-A0A958SV09-F1
#
_cell.length_a   1.000
_cell.length_b   1.000
_cell.length_c   1.000
_cell.angle_alpha   90.00
_cell.angle_beta   90.00
_cell.angle_gamma   90.00
#
_symmetry.space_group_name_H-M   'P 1'
#
loop_
_entity.id
_entity.type
_entity.pdbx_description
1 polymer ?
#
loop_
_entity_poly.entity_id
_entity_poly.type
_entity_poly.pdbx_seq_one_letter_code
_entity_poly.pdbx_strand_id
1 'polypeptide(L)'
;MNKKTLVFGASTNPSRYSYLAIERLVSHGFEVVAFGKRQGKVENVTVDTNLLPYSNIHTVTLYMNAGHQKMYYDYIVALKPQRVIFNPGTENPEFYNVLL
;
A
#
# COMPACT_ATOMS: atom_id res chain seq x y z
N MET A 1 -11.01 14.50 7.96
CA MET A 1 -11.27 13.04 7.91
C MET A 1 -9.96 12.31 7.80
N ASN A 2 -9.72 11.31 8.65
CA ASN A 2 -8.51 10.49 8.64
C ASN A 2 -8.48 9.65 7.34
N LYS A 3 -7.41 9.77 6.56
CA LYS A 3 -7.23 9.03 5.30
C LYS A 3 -6.38 7.79 5.57
N LYS A 4 -6.94 6.81 6.28
CA LYS A 4 -6.24 5.56 6.58
C LYS A 4 -5.65 4.98 5.29
N THR A 5 -4.34 4.79 5.27
CA THR A 5 -3.59 4.48 4.06
C THR A 5 -2.90 3.13 4.20
N LEU A 6 -3.15 2.24 3.25
CA LEU A 6 -2.40 0.99 3.07
C LEU A 6 -1.21 1.23 2.14
N VAL A 7 0.00 1.09 2.66
CA VAL A 7 1.22 1.06 1.85
C VAL A 7 1.45 -0.36 1.36
N PHE A 8 1.21 -0.60 0.07
CA PHE A 8 1.22 -1.94 -0.51
C PHE A 8 2.51 -2.19 -1.31
N GLY A 9 3.26 -3.23 -0.97
CA GLY A 9 4.63 -3.41 -1.44
C GLY A 9 5.66 -2.73 -0.53
N ALA A 10 5.36 -2.64 0.77
CA ALA A 10 6.21 -2.05 1.78
C ALA A 10 7.55 -2.78 1.92
N SER A 11 8.59 -2.01 2.24
CA SER A 11 9.95 -2.48 2.51
C SER A 11 10.47 -1.78 3.76
N THR A 12 11.19 -2.51 4.60
CA THR A 12 11.91 -1.99 5.76
C THR A 12 13.28 -1.41 5.43
N ASN A 13 13.69 -1.43 4.15
CA ASN A 13 14.94 -0.83 3.72
C ASN A 13 14.77 0.70 3.58
N PRO A 14 15.51 1.53 4.33
CA PRO A 14 15.39 2.99 4.31
C PRO A 14 15.63 3.63 2.93
N SER A 15 16.36 2.97 2.04
CA SER A 15 16.60 3.50 0.68
C SER A 15 15.40 3.35 -0.26
N ARG A 16 14.33 2.64 0.15
CA ARG A 16 13.16 2.38 -0.69
C ARG A 16 12.09 3.44 -0.48
N TYR A 17 11.49 3.93 -1.56
CA TYR A 17 10.40 4.91 -1.49
C TYR A 17 9.21 4.47 -0.62
N SER A 18 8.90 3.18 -0.57
CA SER A 18 7.85 2.65 0.30
C SER A 18 8.13 2.88 1.79
N TYR A 19 9.40 2.85 2.20
CA TYR A 19 9.83 3.16 3.57
C TYR A 19 9.58 4.64 3.87
N LEU A 20 10.10 5.52 2.99
CA LEU A 20 9.93 6.97 3.10
C LEU A 20 8.45 7.38 3.09
N ALA A 21 7.61 6.65 2.36
CA ALA A 21 6.17 6.88 2.32
C ALA A 21 5.52 6.57 3.67
N ILE A 22 5.89 5.47 4.33
CA ILE A 22 5.39 5.14 5.68
C ILE A 22 5.81 6.24 6.66
N GLU A 23 7.10 6.60 6.70
CA GLU A 23 7.59 7.67 7.60
C GLU A 23 6.83 8.99 7.39
N ARG A 24 6.65 9.41 6.13
CA ARG A 24 5.95 10.65 5.80
C ARG A 24 4.47 10.57 6.18
N LEU A 25 3.78 9.47 5.90
CA LEU A 25 2.37 9.34 6.24
C LEU A 25 2.17 9.37 7.76
N VAL A 26 3.02 8.65 8.51
CA VAL A 26 3.00 8.64 9.97
C VAL A 26 3.31 10.04 10.53
N SER A 27 4.34 10.73 10.02
CA SER A 27 4.70 12.06 10.51
C SER A 27 3.64 13.14 10.23
N HIS A 28 2.81 12.94 9.20
CA HIS A 28 1.66 13.80 8.92
C HIS A 28 0.38 13.35 9.67
N GLY A 29 0.49 12.37 10.58
CA GLY A 29 -0.61 11.93 11.43
C GLY A 29 -1.66 11.07 10.75
N PHE A 30 -1.35 10.46 9.59
CA PHE A 30 -2.23 9.48 8.97
C PHE A 30 -2.16 8.14 9.71
N GLU A 31 -3.29 7.45 9.81
CA GLU A 31 -3.29 6.04 10.18
C GLU A 31 -2.73 5.21 9.02
N VAL A 32 -1.71 4.40 9.30
CA VAL A 32 -1.00 3.62 8.28
C VAL A 32 -1.01 2.14 8.64
N VAL A 33 -1.33 1.32 7.64
CA VAL A 33 -1.08 -0.12 7.65
C VAL A 33 -0.18 -0.47 6.46
N ALA A 34 0.59 -1.55 6.54
CA ALA A 34 1.58 -1.87 5.53
C ALA A 34 1.59 -3.37 5.22
N PHE A 35 1.64 -3.69 3.92
CA PHE A 35 1.79 -5.05 3.43
C PHE A 35 3.05 -5.15 2.56
N GLY A 36 3.87 -6.18 2.77
CA GLY A 36 5.12 -6.36 2.04
C GLY A 36 5.64 -7.80 2.05
N LYS A 37 6.75 -8.03 1.34
CA LYS A 37 7.34 -9.37 1.18
C LYS A 37 8.04 -9.88 2.45
N ARG A 38 8.48 -8.99 3.33
CA ARG A 38 9.26 -9.31 4.53
C ARG A 38 8.61 -8.65 5.73
N GLN A 39 8.50 -9.40 6.81
CA GLN A 39 8.05 -8.87 8.09
C GLN A 39 9.07 -7.87 8.63
N GLY A 40 8.60 -6.89 9.39
CA GLY A 40 9.42 -5.96 10.14
C GLY A 40 8.61 -4.73 10.52
N LYS A 41 9.31 -3.64 10.84
CA LYS A 41 8.69 -2.42 11.35
C LYS A 41 9.35 -1.18 10.75
N VAL A 42 8.54 -0.19 10.43
CA VAL A 42 8.97 1.17 10.06
C VAL A 42 8.18 2.12 10.95
N GLU A 43 8.86 2.96 11.74
CA GLU A 43 8.23 3.74 12.81
C GLU A 43 7.42 2.86 13.78
N ASN A 44 6.12 3.15 13.93
CA ASN A 44 5.16 2.38 14.70
C ASN A 44 4.35 1.39 13.85
N VAL A 45 4.63 1.25 12.55
CA VAL A 45 3.86 0.44 11.61
C VAL A 45 4.55 -0.90 11.37
N THR A 46 3.86 -2.00 11.70
CA THR A 46 4.28 -3.36 11.34
C THR A 46 4.00 -3.62 9.86
N VAL A 47 4.96 -4.22 9.17
CA VAL A 47 4.80 -4.71 7.79
C VAL A 47 4.27 -6.14 7.85
N ASP A 48 3.00 -6.31 7.50
CA ASP A 48 2.37 -7.61 7.40
C ASP A 48 2.84 -8.34 6.13
N THR A 49 2.99 -9.66 6.24
CA THR A 49 3.33 -10.54 5.10
C THR A 49 2.14 -11.36 4.60
N ASN A 50 1.04 -11.34 5.34
CA ASN A 50 -0.23 -11.98 4.97
C ASN A 50 -1.23 -10.90 4.56
N LEU A 51 -2.12 -11.23 3.62
CA LEU A 51 -3.21 -10.34 3.22
C LEU A 51 -4.28 -10.32 4.31
N LEU A 52 -4.17 -9.36 5.23
CA LEU A 52 -5.16 -9.17 6.29
C LEU A 52 -6.43 -8.50 5.75
N PRO A 53 -7.59 -8.72 6.37
CA PRO A 53 -8.83 -8.03 6.00
C PRO A 53 -8.83 -6.60 6.57
N TYR A 54 -7.96 -5.72 6.05
CA TYR A 54 -7.90 -4.34 6.53
C TYR A 54 -9.25 -3.64 6.35
N SER A 55 -9.72 -3.02 7.42
CA SER A 55 -10.99 -2.28 7.41
C SER A 55 -10.76 -0.78 7.22
N ASN A 56 -11.74 -0.12 6.61
CA ASN A 56 -11.82 1.33 6.46
C ASN A 56 -10.60 1.95 5.77
N ILE A 57 -10.05 1.26 4.76
CA ILE A 57 -8.96 1.79 3.94
C ILE A 57 -9.50 2.89 3.04
N HIS A 58 -9.01 4.12 3.22
CA HIS A 58 -9.31 5.22 2.32
C HIS A 58 -8.42 5.17 1.08
N THR A 59 -7.12 4.99 1.28
CA THR A 59 -6.12 5.03 0.20
C THR A 59 -5.31 3.73 0.18
N VAL A 60 -5.13 3.15 -1.01
CA VAL A 60 -4.05 2.18 -1.26
C VAL A 60 -2.96 2.90 -2.05
N THR A 61 -1.72 2.88 -1.59
CA THR A 61 -0.58 3.44 -2.32
C THR A 61 0.40 2.32 -2.69
N LEU A 62 0.65 2.16 -3.99
CA LEU A 62 1.36 1.02 -4.56
C LEU A 62 2.86 1.31 -4.70
N TYR A 63 3.70 0.38 -4.23
CA TYR A 63 5.15 0.34 -4.43
C TYR A 63 5.61 -1.03 -4.97
N MET A 64 4.74 -1.65 -5.76
CA MET A 64 4.94 -2.95 -6.39
C MET A 64 4.88 -2.79 -7.91
N ASN A 65 5.80 -3.44 -8.64
CA ASN A 65 5.81 -3.40 -10.10
C ASN A 65 4.53 -4.02 -10.70
N ALA A 66 4.14 -3.59 -11.91
CA ALA A 66 2.90 -4.04 -12.56
C ALA A 66 2.79 -5.58 -12.66
N GLY A 67 3.90 -6.26 -13.01
CA GLY A 67 3.92 -7.71 -13.19
C GLY A 67 3.56 -8.53 -11.94
N HIS A 68 3.77 -7.98 -10.74
CA HIS A 68 3.39 -8.64 -9.48
C HIS A 68 2.04 -8.17 -8.93
N GLN A 69 1.42 -7.13 -9.51
CA GLN A 69 0.15 -6.60 -8.99
C GLN A 69 -1.04 -7.52 -9.28
N LYS A 70 -1.02 -8.27 -10.40
CA LYS A 70 -2.16 -9.04 -10.88
C LYS A 70 -2.72 -10.03 -9.86
N MET A 71 -1.85 -10.67 -9.08
CA MET A 71 -2.27 -11.60 -8.02
C MET A 71 -3.00 -10.92 -6.84
N TYR A 72 -2.99 -9.59 -6.78
CA TYR A 72 -3.58 -8.80 -5.71
C TYR A 72 -4.76 -7.93 -6.16
N TYR A 73 -5.17 -8.00 -7.44
CA TYR A 73 -6.29 -7.19 -7.95
C TYR A 73 -7.55 -7.41 -7.14
N ASP A 74 -8.01 -8.66 -7.05
CA ASP A 74 -9.25 -9.00 -6.34
C ASP A 74 -9.21 -8.58 -4.86
N TYR A 75 -8.04 -8.75 -4.22
CA TYR A 75 -7.84 -8.32 -2.85
C TYR A 75 -7.99 -6.80 -2.70
N ILE A 76 -7.29 -6.02 -3.52
CA ILE A 76 -7.34 -4.54 -3.45
C ILE A 76 -8.74 -4.01 -3.80
N VAL A 77 -9.43 -4.62 -4.78
CA VAL A 77 -10.82 -4.30 -5.11
C VAL A 77 -11.75 -4.60 -3.94
N ALA A 78 -11.58 -5.75 -3.27
CA ALA A 78 -12.39 -6.14 -2.13
C ALA A 78 -12.23 -5.21 -0.91
N LEU A 79 -11.08 -4.53 -0.77
CA LEU A 79 -10.88 -3.49 0.26
C LEU A 79 -11.75 -2.25 0.03
N LYS A 80 -12.30 -2.07 -1.18
CA LYS A 80 -13.14 -0.92 -1.58
C LYS A 80 -12.54 0.45 -1.19
N PRO A 81 -11.27 0.73 -1.53
CA PRO A 81 -10.67 2.02 -1.20
C PRO A 81 -11.32 3.14 -1.99
N GLN A 82 -11.30 4.36 -1.46
CA GLN A 82 -11.75 5.55 -2.20
C GLN A 82 -10.76 5.94 -3.31
N ARG A 83 -9.50 5.54 -3.19
CA ARG A 83 -8.44 5.83 -4.14
C ARG A 83 -7.34 4.80 -4.09
N VAL A 84 -6.82 4.47 -5.28
CA VAL A 84 -5.55 3.76 -5.45
C VAL A 84 -4.53 4.72 -6.10
N ILE A 85 -3.35 4.83 -5.51
CA ILE A 85 -2.24 5.65 -6.02
C ILE A 85 -1.18 4.72 -6.60
N PHE A 86 -0.88 4.93 -7.87
CA PHE A 86 0.19 4.27 -8.59
C PHE A 86 1.40 5.22 -8.58
N ASN A 87 2.39 4.94 -7.73
CA ASN A 87 3.63 5.71 -7.68
C ASN A 87 4.50 5.40 -8.91
N PRO A 88 5.50 6.24 -9.23
CA PRO A 88 6.40 6.00 -10.36
C PRO A 88 7.02 4.59 -10.34
N GLY A 89 6.90 3.89 -11.48
CA GLY A 89 7.36 2.50 -11.63
C GLY A 89 6.34 1.44 -11.18
N THR A 90 5.12 1.85 -10.85
CA THR A 90 4.01 0.95 -10.50
C THR A 90 2.81 1.06 -11.43
N GLU A 91 2.89 1.93 -12.45
CA GLU A 91 1.83 2.16 -13.41
C GLU A 91 1.37 0.86 -14.07
N ASN A 92 0.05 0.67 -14.16
CA ASN A 92 -0.52 -0.55 -14.69
C ASN A 92 -1.89 -0.29 -15.37
N PRO A 93 -1.89 -0.06 -16.69
CA PRO A 93 -3.12 0.22 -17.45
C PRO A 93 -4.20 -0.88 -17.33
N GLU A 94 -3.81 -2.15 -17.21
CA GLU A 94 -4.76 -3.25 -16.98
C GLU A 94 -5.46 -3.05 -15.63
N PHE A 95 -4.70 -2.75 -14.58
CA PHE A 95 -5.28 -2.57 -13.24
C PHE A 95 -6.17 -1.32 -13.16
N TYR A 96 -5.88 -0.26 -13.93
CA TYR A 96 -6.75 0.91 -13.98
C TYR A 96 -8.16 0.53 -14.42
N ASN A 97 -8.29 -0.31 -15.45
CA ASN A 97 -9.59 -0.75 -15.96
C ASN A 97 -10.36 -1.62 -14.96
N VAL A 98 -9.65 -2.40 -14.13
CA VAL A 98 -10.25 -3.22 -13.07
C VAL A 98 -10.77 -2.36 -11.91
N LEU A 99 -10.22 -1.17 -11.70
CA LEU A 99 -10.59 -0.24 -10.63
C LEU A 99 -11.69 0.76 -11.02
N LEU A 100 -12.11 0.77 -12.29
CA LEU A 100 -13.26 1.55 -12.79
C LEU A 100 -14.58 0.89 -12.38
#